data_AF-A0A927MTA0-F1
#
_entry.id   AF-A0A927MTA0-F1
#
_cell.length_a   1.000
_cell.length_b   1.000
_cell.length_c   1.000
_cell.angle_alpha   90.00
_cell.angle_beta   90.00
_cell.angle_gamma   90.00
#
_symmetry.space_group_name_H-M   'P 1'
#
loop_
_entity.id
_entity.type
_entity.pdbx_description
1 polymer ?
#
loop_
_entity_poly.entity_id
_entity_poly.type
_entity_poly.pdbx_seq_one_letter_code
_entity_poly.pdbx_strand_id
1 'polypeptide(L)'
;MTGGITRQLDGKLRELRFHLDPDQVRITYWIAPGRRIILLTVFRKSRMREDREVDRARRALARCGPSAHRRGRGGVGAMSGPANWEEVRDRRMAEPGASEAYGAARLAFELGAAVRQLREQRGWSQRELAEAAGMTQSAVARFEAGGTVPTLPILERIARALDVELAVHFRPRPSAA
;
A
#
# COMPACT_ATOMS: atom_id res chain seq x y z
N MET A 1 15.73 13.23 4.01
CA MET A 1 15.94 12.61 5.33
C MET A 1 15.35 11.21 5.32
N THR A 2 16.21 10.19 5.29
CA THR A 2 15.85 8.78 5.07
C THR A 2 15.29 8.17 6.36
N GLY A 3 14.03 8.49 6.68
CA GLY A 3 13.31 7.81 7.76
C GLY A 3 12.95 6.40 7.31
N GLY A 4 13.57 5.38 7.88
CA GLY A 4 13.31 3.98 7.53
C GLY A 4 11.82 3.62 7.56
N ILE A 5 11.43 2.67 6.71
CA ILE A 5 10.05 2.18 6.54
C ILE A 5 9.47 1.64 7.86
N THR A 6 10.33 1.20 8.78
CA THR A 6 9.96 0.78 10.14
C THR A 6 10.63 1.66 11.19
N ARG A 7 9.91 2.01 12.26
CA ARG A 7 10.45 2.58 13.52
C ARG A 7 10.05 1.71 14.70
N GLN A 8 11.00 1.40 15.57
CA GLN A 8 10.69 0.80 16.87
C GLN A 8 10.11 1.88 17.79
N LEU A 9 8.94 1.61 18.37
CA LEU A 9 8.29 2.54 19.30
C LEU A 9 8.66 2.20 20.74
N ASP A 10 8.46 0.95 21.15
CA ASP A 10 8.60 0.53 22.55
C ASP A 10 8.63 -1.01 22.65
N GLY A 11 9.68 -1.57 23.26
CA GLY A 11 9.84 -3.03 23.37
C GLY A 11 9.68 -3.76 22.02
N LYS A 12 8.65 -4.63 21.92
CA LYS A 12 8.31 -5.38 20.69
C LYS A 12 7.42 -4.61 19.70
N LEU A 13 6.90 -3.44 20.09
CA LEU A 13 6.03 -2.60 19.28
C LEU A 13 6.83 -1.83 18.23
N ARG A 14 6.40 -1.98 16.98
CA ARG A 14 6.99 -1.34 15.80
C ARG A 14 5.92 -0.57 15.04
N GLU A 15 6.34 0.41 14.27
CA GLU A 15 5.52 1.25 13.41
C GLU A 15 6.03 1.13 11.97
N LEU A 16 5.16 0.65 11.08
CA LEU A 16 5.36 0.70 9.64
C LEU A 16 4.86 2.04 9.10
N ARG A 17 5.67 2.67 8.25
CA ARG A 17 5.49 4.03 7.76
C ARG A 17 5.44 4.02 6.24
N PHE A 18 4.28 4.29 5.69
CA PHE A 18 4.12 4.39 4.25
C PHE A 18 3.05 5.43 3.91
N HIS A 19 3.01 5.82 2.64
CA HIS A 19 2.12 6.85 2.14
C HIS A 19 1.07 6.17 1.25
N LEU A 20 -0.21 6.49 1.48
CA LEU A 20 -1.33 6.15 0.62
C LEU A 20 -1.99 7.48 0.26
N ASP A 21 -1.57 8.11 -0.84
CA ASP A 21 -1.90 9.51 -1.19
C ASP A 21 -3.40 9.83 -0.98
N PRO A 22 -3.74 10.92 -0.25
CA PRO A 22 -2.87 11.94 0.33
C PRO A 22 -2.34 11.61 1.74
N ASP A 23 -2.69 10.45 2.25
CA ASP A 23 -2.56 10.13 3.65
C ASP A 23 -1.20 9.53 4.01
N GLN A 24 -0.59 10.11 5.04
CA GLN A 24 0.53 9.48 5.73
C GLN A 24 0.00 8.40 6.68
N VAL A 25 -0.03 7.15 6.23
CA VAL A 25 -0.57 6.05 7.03
C VAL A 25 0.53 5.43 7.90
N ARG A 26 0.14 5.07 9.13
CA ARG A 26 0.97 4.35 10.09
C ARG A 26 0.27 3.08 10.47
N ILE A 27 1.01 1.97 10.47
CA ILE A 27 0.53 0.69 10.98
C ILE A 27 1.43 0.29 12.13
N THR A 28 0.88 0.17 13.32
CA THR A 28 1.62 -0.43 14.43
C THR A 28 1.49 -1.94 14.38
N TYR A 29 2.59 -2.62 14.67
CA TYR A 29 2.67 -4.07 14.59
C TYR A 29 3.68 -4.62 15.59
N TRP A 30 3.66 -5.93 15.80
CA TRP A 30 4.76 -6.63 16.45
C TRP A 30 5.03 -7.96 15.74
N ILE A 31 6.25 -8.47 15.91
CA ILE A 31 6.65 -9.76 15.35
C ILE A 31 6.47 -10.82 16.43
N ALA A 32 5.48 -11.69 16.22
CA ALA A 32 5.19 -12.81 17.09
C ALA A 32 6.06 -14.03 16.73
N PRO A 33 6.22 -15.00 17.66
CA PRO A 33 6.90 -16.26 17.36
C PRO A 33 6.28 -16.99 16.16
N GLY A 34 7.12 -17.67 15.37
CA GLY A 34 6.71 -18.39 14.17
C GLY A 34 6.59 -17.53 12.91
N ARG A 35 7.40 -16.47 12.78
CA ARG A 35 7.44 -15.55 11.60
C ARG A 35 6.08 -14.89 11.30
N ARG A 36 5.28 -14.59 12.33
CA ARG A 36 3.98 -13.92 12.17
C ARG A 36 4.12 -12.43 12.50
N ILE A 37 3.59 -11.57 11.64
CA ILE A 37 3.44 -10.14 11.90
C ILE A 37 1.99 -9.91 12.34
N ILE A 38 1.80 -9.34 13.53
CA ILE A 38 0.48 -9.01 14.06
C ILE A 38 0.31 -7.49 13.97
N LEU A 39 -0.61 -7.05 13.11
CA LEU A 39 -0.99 -5.65 13.00
C LEU A 39 -1.93 -5.29 14.15
N LEU A 40 -1.69 -4.15 14.79
CA LEU A 40 -2.39 -3.74 16.00
C LEU A 40 -3.32 -2.57 15.74
N THR A 41 -2.79 -1.49 15.15
CA THR A 41 -3.58 -0.31 14.81
C THR A 41 -3.12 0.29 13.48
N VAL A 42 -4.10 0.77 12.70
CA VAL A 42 -3.86 1.60 11.50
C VAL A 42 -4.40 2.99 11.79
N PHE A 43 -3.65 4.04 11.44
CA PHE A 43 -4.10 5.42 11.55
C PHE A 43 -3.46 6.31 10.47
N ARG A 44 -4.14 7.40 10.14
CA ARG A 44 -3.61 8.48 9.30
C ARG A 44 -2.92 9.49 10.22
N LYS A 45 -1.71 9.91 9.85
CA LYS A 45 -0.95 10.93 10.59
C LYS A 45 -1.60 12.28 10.35
N SER A 46 -2.18 12.82 11.40
CA SER A 46 -2.79 14.15 11.48
C SER A 46 -1.86 15.18 12.12
N ARG A 47 -0.88 14.74 12.92
CA ARG A 47 0.06 15.59 13.67
C ARG A 47 1.49 15.03 13.68
N MET A 48 2.44 15.88 14.06
CA MET A 48 3.83 15.45 14.18
C MET A 48 4.04 14.39 15.28
N ARG A 49 3.39 14.55 16.44
CA ARG A 49 3.34 13.58 17.55
C ARG A 49 1.91 13.05 17.70
N GLU A 50 1.78 11.73 17.76
CA GLU A 50 0.49 11.00 17.74
C GLU A 50 0.35 10.14 19.00
N ASP A 51 0.58 10.75 20.17
CA ASP A 51 0.74 10.02 21.45
C ASP A 51 -0.50 9.17 21.79
N ARG A 52 -1.71 9.66 21.46
CA ARG A 52 -2.96 8.91 21.62
C ARG A 52 -3.00 7.62 20.79
N GLU A 53 -2.46 7.66 19.58
CA GLU A 53 -2.42 6.50 18.67
C GLU A 53 -1.35 5.50 19.10
N VAL A 54 -0.22 5.99 19.61
CA VAL A 54 0.82 5.15 20.22
C VAL A 54 0.27 4.45 21.46
N ASP A 55 -0.46 5.15 22.33
CA ASP A 55 -1.08 4.54 23.51
C ASP A 55 -2.21 3.57 23.14
N ARG A 56 -2.96 3.86 22.07
CA ARG A 56 -3.93 2.91 21.50
C ARG A 56 -3.24 1.62 21.04
N ALA A 57 -2.09 1.75 20.38
CA ALA A 57 -1.27 0.61 19.96
C ALA A 57 -0.71 -0.19 21.14
N ARG A 58 -0.21 0.48 22.19
CA ARG A 58 0.23 -0.16 23.44
C ARG A 58 -0.90 -0.95 24.10
N ARG A 59 -2.09 -0.36 24.23
CA ARG A 59 -3.27 -1.05 24.78
C ARG A 59 -3.68 -2.25 23.92
N ALA A 60 -3.59 -2.14 22.59
CA ALA A 60 -3.84 -3.27 21.70
C ALA A 60 -2.82 -4.40 21.89
N LEU A 61 -1.53 -4.07 22.00
CA LEU A 61 -0.47 -5.05 22.27
C LEU A 61 -0.67 -5.77 23.62
N ALA A 62 -1.06 -5.04 24.67
CA ALA A 62 -1.33 -5.62 25.99
C ALA A 62 -2.50 -6.61 25.96
N ARG A 63 -3.57 -6.33 25.18
CA ARG A 63 -4.70 -7.25 24.98
C ARG A 63 -4.33 -8.47 24.14
N CYS A 64 -3.49 -8.30 23.12
CA CYS A 64 -3.09 -9.34 22.18
C CYS A 64 -1.92 -10.22 22.66
N GLY A 65 -1.61 -10.25 23.97
CA GLY A 65 -0.38 -10.82 24.53
C GLY A 65 0.06 -12.19 23.99
N PRO A 66 1.32 -12.62 24.23
CA PRO A 66 1.96 -13.76 23.54
C PRO A 66 1.23 -15.11 23.64
N SER A 67 0.29 -15.27 24.58
CA SER A 67 -0.53 -16.46 24.79
C SER A 67 -1.90 -16.42 24.10
N ALA A 68 -2.36 -15.26 23.61
CA ALA A 68 -3.71 -15.07 23.07
C ALA A 68 -3.94 -15.72 21.69
N HIS A 69 -2.87 -16.14 21.01
CA HIS A 69 -2.94 -16.72 19.67
C HIS A 69 -2.23 -18.07 19.59
N ARG A 70 -2.64 -18.99 20.47
CA ARG A 70 -2.50 -20.43 20.25
C ARG A 70 -3.77 -20.88 19.52
N ARG A 71 -3.70 -21.19 18.23
CA ARG A 71 -4.82 -21.86 17.53
C ARG A 71 -4.95 -23.28 18.10
N GLY A 72 -5.77 -23.43 19.14
CA GLY A 72 -6.36 -24.71 19.52
C GLY A 72 -7.73 -24.84 18.85
N ARG A 73 -7.99 -25.99 18.21
CA ARG A 73 -9.32 -26.36 17.76
C ARG A 73 -10.26 -26.41 18.99
N GLY A 74 -11.36 -25.66 18.96
CA GLY A 74 -12.50 -25.84 19.88
C GLY A 74 -12.77 -24.65 20.81
N GLY A 75 -14.02 -24.19 20.81
CA GLY A 75 -14.60 -23.35 21.87
C GLY A 75 -15.10 -21.98 21.39
N VAL A 76 -16.41 -21.88 21.18
CA VAL A 76 -17.15 -20.65 20.82
C VAL A 76 -17.22 -19.72 22.04
N GLY A 77 -16.77 -18.47 21.89
CA GLY A 77 -16.86 -17.43 22.92
C GLY A 77 -16.63 -16.06 22.30
N ALA A 78 -17.69 -15.26 22.24
CA ALA A 78 -17.83 -14.05 21.44
C ALA A 78 -16.80 -12.95 21.73
N MET A 79 -15.98 -12.64 20.71
CA MET A 79 -15.50 -11.29 20.39
C MET A 79 -15.27 -11.24 18.87
N SER A 80 -15.87 -10.26 18.18
CA SER A 80 -15.77 -10.05 16.74
C SER A 80 -14.31 -10.07 16.26
N GLY A 81 -13.90 -11.20 15.68
CA GLY A 81 -12.56 -11.39 15.15
C GLY A 81 -12.31 -10.54 13.89
N PRO A 82 -11.04 -10.31 13.49
CA PRO A 82 -10.76 -9.69 12.20
C PRO A 82 -11.36 -10.59 11.13
N ALA A 83 -12.31 -10.05 10.37
CA ALA A 83 -13.00 -10.78 9.32
C ALA A 83 -11.95 -11.46 8.41
N ASN A 84 -12.20 -12.72 8.06
CA ASN A 84 -11.39 -13.49 7.15
C ASN A 84 -11.12 -12.63 5.90
N TRP A 85 -9.86 -12.47 5.50
CA TRP A 85 -9.51 -11.57 4.39
C TRP A 85 -10.21 -11.95 3.10
N GLU A 86 -10.48 -13.24 2.89
CA GLU A 86 -11.29 -13.73 1.78
C GLU A 86 -12.73 -13.20 1.87
N GLU A 87 -13.39 -13.37 3.02
CA GLU A 87 -14.75 -12.84 3.24
C GLU A 87 -14.83 -11.30 3.12
N VAL A 88 -13.81 -10.58 3.62
CA VAL A 88 -13.74 -9.11 3.49
C VAL A 88 -13.58 -8.70 2.04
N ARG A 89 -12.68 -9.37 1.31
CA ARG A 89 -12.46 -9.11 -0.11
C ARG A 89 -13.72 -9.43 -0.90
N ASP A 90 -14.32 -10.60 -0.70
CA ASP A 90 -15.46 -11.06 -1.48
C ASP A 90 -16.67 -10.15 -1.26
N ARG A 91 -16.93 -9.74 -0.01
CA ARG A 91 -17.96 -8.74 0.29
C ARG A 91 -17.68 -7.40 -0.41
N ARG A 92 -16.44 -6.91 -0.37
CA ARG A 92 -16.04 -5.66 -1.05
C ARG A 92 -16.21 -5.78 -2.56
N MET A 93 -15.81 -6.89 -3.15
CA MET A 93 -15.90 -7.12 -4.60
C MET A 93 -17.36 -7.28 -5.06
N ALA A 94 -18.28 -7.65 -4.16
CA ALA A 94 -19.71 -7.68 -4.42
C ALA A 94 -20.38 -6.29 -4.37
N GLU A 95 -19.69 -5.25 -3.89
CA GLU A 95 -20.22 -3.88 -3.93
C GLU A 95 -20.29 -3.36 -5.37
N PRO A 96 -21.35 -2.62 -5.75
CA PRO A 96 -21.45 -2.01 -7.08
C PRO A 96 -20.23 -1.14 -7.39
N GLY A 97 -19.63 -1.34 -8.57
CA GLY A 97 -18.44 -0.58 -9.01
C GLY A 97 -17.11 -1.05 -8.41
N ALA A 98 -17.10 -1.99 -7.45
CA ALA A 98 -15.85 -2.45 -6.83
C ALA A 98 -14.92 -3.15 -7.81
N SER A 99 -15.45 -3.99 -8.70
CA SER A 99 -14.65 -4.66 -9.72
C SER A 99 -14.02 -3.67 -10.72
N GLU A 100 -14.72 -2.59 -11.06
CA GLU A 100 -14.21 -1.55 -11.94
C GLU A 100 -13.11 -0.73 -11.25
N ALA A 101 -13.36 -0.30 -10.02
CA ALA A 101 -12.38 0.40 -9.20
C ALA A 101 -11.13 -0.45 -8.95
N TYR A 102 -11.30 -1.75 -8.70
CA TYR A 102 -10.21 -2.71 -8.56
C TYR A 102 -9.41 -2.84 -9.87
N GLY A 103 -10.09 -2.96 -11.00
CA GLY A 103 -9.46 -3.00 -12.32
C GLY A 103 -8.66 -1.74 -12.63
N ALA A 104 -9.22 -0.57 -12.34
CA ALA A 104 -8.59 0.73 -12.51
C ALA A 104 -7.35 0.88 -11.62
N ALA A 105 -7.44 0.50 -10.33
CA ALA A 105 -6.33 0.54 -9.40
C ALA A 105 -5.20 -0.43 -9.81
N ARG A 106 -5.56 -1.64 -10.27
CA ARG A 106 -4.60 -2.61 -10.80
C ARG A 106 -3.85 -2.03 -12.01
N LEU A 107 -4.57 -1.44 -12.97
CA LEU A 107 -3.97 -0.84 -14.16
C LEU A 107 -3.05 0.34 -13.81
N ALA A 108 -3.49 1.23 -12.91
CA ALA A 108 -2.67 2.35 -12.45
C ALA A 108 -1.36 1.89 -11.80
N PHE A 109 -1.44 0.84 -10.96
CA PHE A 109 -0.26 0.25 -10.33
C PHE A 109 0.69 -0.39 -11.35
N GLU A 110 0.18 -1.16 -12.31
CA GLU A 110 0.99 -1.82 -13.34
C GLU A 110 1.74 -0.79 -14.20
N LEU A 111 1.05 0.29 -14.62
CA LEU A 111 1.68 1.37 -15.38
C LEU A 111 2.72 2.14 -14.55
N GLY A 112 2.39 2.46 -13.29
CA GLY A 112 3.30 3.12 -12.36
C GLY A 112 4.59 2.31 -12.13
N ALA A 113 4.45 1.00 -11.93
CA ALA A 113 5.56 0.09 -11.73
C ALA A 113 6.45 -0.03 -12.99
N ALA A 114 5.85 -0.08 -14.18
CA ALA A 114 6.59 -0.13 -15.44
C ALA A 114 7.46 1.12 -15.66
N VAL A 115 6.90 2.31 -15.42
CA VAL A 115 7.65 3.58 -15.51
C VAL A 115 8.76 3.65 -14.47
N ARG A 116 8.47 3.24 -13.23
CA ARG A 116 9.48 3.16 -12.17
C ARG A 116 10.65 2.28 -12.58
N GLN A 117 10.38 1.11 -13.16
CA GLN A 117 11.40 0.19 -13.61
C GLN A 117 12.27 0.80 -14.71
N LEU A 118 11.66 1.43 -15.73
CA LEU A 118 12.39 2.12 -16.81
C LEU A 118 13.24 3.28 -16.28
N ARG A 119 12.73 4.03 -15.31
CA ARG A 119 13.47 5.11 -14.64
C ARG A 119 14.69 4.55 -13.90
N GLU A 120 14.49 3.50 -13.10
CA GLU A 120 15.57 2.86 -12.33
C GLU A 120 16.63 2.23 -13.25
N GLN A 121 16.25 1.67 -14.40
CA GLN A 121 17.18 1.16 -15.42
C GLN A 121 18.07 2.26 -16.03
N ARG A 122 17.57 3.49 -16.12
CA ARG A 122 18.38 4.66 -16.52
C ARG A 122 19.24 5.22 -15.37
N GLY A 123 19.11 4.68 -14.16
CA GLY A 123 19.77 5.21 -12.97
C GLY A 123 19.19 6.55 -12.49
N TRP A 124 17.99 6.93 -12.96
CA TRP A 124 17.39 8.21 -12.63
C TRP A 124 16.63 8.16 -11.31
N SER A 125 16.69 9.26 -10.56
CA SER A 125 15.80 9.59 -9.45
C SER A 125 14.44 10.06 -9.96
N GLN A 126 13.42 10.01 -9.10
CA GLN A 126 12.08 10.56 -9.43
C GLN A 126 12.13 12.04 -9.81
N ARG A 127 13.10 12.79 -9.28
CA ARG A 127 13.28 14.21 -9.59
C ARG A 127 13.78 14.39 -11.02
N GLU A 128 14.76 13.59 -11.45
CA GLU A 128 15.30 13.65 -12.82
C GLU A 128 14.24 13.27 -13.85
N LEU A 129 13.44 12.22 -13.59
CA LEU A 129 12.29 11.91 -14.46
C LEU A 129 11.28 13.06 -14.49
N ALA A 130 11.00 13.69 -13.35
CA ALA A 130 10.07 14.80 -13.28
C ALA A 130 10.57 16.01 -14.10
N GLU A 131 11.85 16.35 -13.99
CA GLU A 131 12.49 17.42 -14.75
C GLU A 131 12.43 17.12 -16.27
N ALA A 132 12.82 15.91 -16.68
CA ALA A 132 12.76 15.48 -18.09
C ALA A 132 11.32 15.44 -18.65
N ALA A 133 10.34 15.08 -17.83
CA ALA A 133 8.94 15.00 -18.22
C ALA A 133 8.18 16.32 -18.06
N GLY A 134 8.79 17.41 -17.58
CA GLY A 134 8.07 18.66 -17.29
C GLY A 134 6.94 18.45 -16.27
N MET A 135 7.19 17.64 -15.24
CA MET A 135 6.27 17.29 -14.16
C MET A 135 6.87 17.66 -12.81
N THR A 136 6.07 17.64 -11.74
CA THR A 136 6.61 17.74 -10.37
C THR A 136 7.11 16.37 -9.90
N GLN A 137 8.11 16.35 -9.01
CA GLN A 137 8.57 15.10 -8.38
C GLN A 137 7.44 14.39 -7.62
N SER A 138 6.52 15.14 -6.99
CA SER A 138 5.35 14.59 -6.31
C SER A 138 4.35 13.94 -7.29
N ALA A 139 4.18 14.50 -8.49
CA ALA A 139 3.33 13.92 -9.52
C ALA A 139 3.93 12.61 -10.05
N VAL A 140 5.24 12.56 -10.29
CA VAL A 140 5.95 11.31 -10.66
C VAL A 140 5.84 10.27 -9.54
N ALA A 141 6.06 10.66 -8.28
CA ALA A 141 5.95 9.74 -7.15
C ALA A 141 4.54 9.15 -7.02
N ARG A 142 3.49 9.98 -7.18
CA ARG A 142 2.09 9.53 -7.19
C ARG A 142 1.81 8.58 -8.35
N PHE A 143 2.29 8.92 -9.54
CA PHE A 143 2.14 8.08 -10.73
C PHE A 143 2.77 6.70 -10.49
N GLU A 144 4.02 6.64 -10.04
CA GLU A 144 4.75 5.39 -9.80
C GLU A 144 4.12 4.53 -8.71
N ALA A 145 3.39 5.14 -7.77
CA ALA A 145 2.66 4.44 -6.72
C ALA A 145 1.27 3.96 -7.16
N GLY A 146 0.83 4.24 -8.39
CA GLY A 146 -0.51 3.91 -8.87
C GLY A 146 -1.62 4.78 -8.26
N GLY A 147 -1.28 5.99 -7.78
CA GLY A 147 -2.23 6.87 -7.07
C GLY A 147 -3.33 7.47 -7.96
N THR A 148 -3.17 7.44 -9.27
CA THR A 148 -4.16 7.90 -10.25
C THR A 148 -4.06 7.08 -11.52
N VAL A 149 -5.20 6.76 -12.14
CA VAL A 149 -5.24 6.16 -13.48
C VAL A 149 -4.69 7.20 -14.47
N PRO A 150 -3.55 6.93 -15.13
CA PRO A 150 -2.93 7.91 -16.01
C PRO A 150 -3.67 8.00 -17.34
N THR A 151 -3.66 9.20 -17.93
CA THR A 151 -4.19 9.44 -19.28
C THR A 151 -3.11 9.13 -20.32
N LEU A 152 -3.52 8.81 -21.56
CA LEU A 152 -2.57 8.58 -22.67
C LEU A 152 -1.57 9.74 -22.86
N PRO A 153 -1.96 11.03 -22.81
CA PRO A 153 -1.01 12.14 -22.92
C PRO A 153 0.07 12.17 -21.83
N ILE A 154 -0.25 11.70 -20.60
CA ILE A 154 0.76 11.58 -19.53
C ILE A 154 1.72 10.44 -19.85
N LEU A 155 1.20 9.30 -20.33
CA LEU A 155 2.03 8.15 -20.72
C LEU A 155 2.98 8.52 -21.86
N GLU A 156 2.50 9.20 -22.91
CA GLU A 156 3.34 9.67 -24.02
C GLU A 156 4.41 10.68 -23.57
N ARG A 157 4.08 11.55 -22.60
CA ARG A 157 5.03 12.50 -22.04
C ARG A 157 6.16 11.79 -21.29
N ILE A 158 5.82 10.82 -20.46
CA ILE A 158 6.78 10.00 -19.72
C ILE A 158 7.61 9.15 -20.68
N ALA A 159 6.99 8.56 -21.70
CA ALA A 159 7.67 7.76 -22.71
C ALA A 159 8.74 8.57 -23.46
N ARG A 160 8.41 9.81 -23.88
CA ARG A 160 9.36 10.75 -24.47
C ARG A 160 10.50 11.12 -23.52
N ALA A 161 10.18 11.43 -22.26
CA ALA A 161 11.19 11.78 -21.25
C ALA A 161 12.15 10.63 -20.97
N LEU A 162 11.63 9.40 -21.00
CA LEU A 162 12.37 8.17 -20.88
C LEU A 162 12.80 7.63 -22.24
N ASP A 163 12.83 8.39 -23.34
CA ASP A 163 13.30 7.90 -24.66
C ASP A 163 12.90 6.43 -24.97
N VAL A 164 11.61 6.13 -24.84
CA VAL A 164 10.99 4.83 -25.13
C VAL A 164 9.72 5.03 -25.95
N GLU A 165 9.30 3.97 -26.66
CA GLU A 165 8.05 3.95 -27.41
C GLU A 165 6.88 3.45 -26.54
N LEU A 166 5.75 4.15 -26.56
CA LEU A 166 4.50 3.69 -25.96
C LEU A 166 3.74 2.81 -26.95
N ALA A 167 3.77 1.49 -26.74
CA ALA A 167 3.01 0.54 -27.54
C ALA A 167 1.74 0.06 -26.81
N VAL A 168 0.56 0.32 -27.37
CA VAL A 168 -0.73 -0.14 -26.84
C VAL A 168 -1.24 -1.30 -27.68
N HIS A 169 -1.54 -2.43 -27.04
CA HIS A 169 -2.07 -3.62 -27.71
C HIS A 169 -3.26 -4.19 -26.93
N PHE A 170 -4.29 -4.60 -27.66
CA PHE A 170 -5.45 -5.28 -27.09
C PHE A 170 -5.21 -6.79 -27.07
N ARG A 171 -5.64 -7.45 -25.99
CA ARG A 171 -5.63 -8.92 -25.89
C ARG A 171 -7.03 -9.44 -25.66
N PRO A 172 -7.41 -10.60 -26.23
CA PRO A 172 -8.67 -11.25 -25.92
C PRO A 172 -8.77 -11.51 -24.42
N ARG A 173 -9.95 -11.25 -23.84
CA ARG A 173 -10.22 -11.70 -22.46
C ARG A 173 -10.31 -13.23 -22.48
N PRO A 174 -9.67 -13.94 -21.55
CA PRO A 174 -9.91 -15.37 -21.41
C PRO A 174 -11.40 -15.59 -21.15
N SER A 175 -12.03 -16.43 -21.99
CA SER A 175 -13.41 -16.84 -21.79
C SER A 175 -13.50 -17.54 -20.44
N ALA A 176 -14.46 -17.16 -19.60
CA ALA A 176 -14.84 -17.99 -18.47
C ALA A 176 -15.49 -19.25 -19.08
N ALA A 177 -14.76 -20.37 -19.04
CA ALA A 177 -15.29 -21.69 -19.38
C ALA A 177 -15.96 -22.31 -18.15
#